data_AF-A0A2R7YT01-F1
#
_entry.id   AF-A0A2R7YT01-F1
#
_cell.length_a   1.000
_cell.length_b   1.000
_cell.length_c   1.000
_cell.angle_alpha   90.00
_cell.angle_beta   90.00
_cell.angle_gamma   90.00
#
_symmetry.space_group_name_H-M   'P 1'
#
loop_
_entity.id
_entity.type
_entity.pdbx_description
1 polymer ?
#
loop_
_entity_poly.entity_id
_entity_poly.type
_entity_poly.pdbx_seq_one_letter_code
_entity_poly.pdbx_strand_id
1 'polypeptide(L)'
;MLGRTHRRSRRWPSTSSRLAAGPQTPPLPGTLLSRGMAVGSFASVSLDPPLVTFLPDRTSSTFPLIRDAGRFCVNVLSSTQDQLCRTFATRGQDRFDSVDWEPAPFSGAPRLSGSVAWVDCEIEVVHEAGDHYIVVGRVHDLSVDNPTSPLLFFQGGYGMFALPSLVLASREGNTEHVRLAELAREPMERLTRSVGMECRALAPDGDRLLVVATAGAASGADPVGGVIPFSPPFGSSLVAWAGDDAVDAWLSEYPDSADDIRADIEADLARLREDGWYLAADEKTREGDVLAMQISRWGRTPRLEKSLHELGSRVGRLMGPRDLDDTNAREVQMVSVPVFDKSGRAVLQLTLYGFPSDSTRASILAAKDRLVTAAAEVTAKL
;
A
#
# COMPACT_ATOMS: atom_id res chain seq x y z
N MET A 1 -10.35 -49.60 3.46
CA MET A 1 -9.40 -49.18 2.40
C MET A 1 -9.89 -47.84 1.87
N LEU A 2 -9.19 -46.75 2.23
CA LEU A 2 -9.17 -45.39 1.65
C LEU A 2 -10.52 -44.64 1.47
N GLY A 3 -10.70 -43.37 1.85
CA GLY A 3 -9.70 -42.33 2.08
C GLY A 3 -10.19 -41.24 3.04
N ARG A 4 -9.28 -40.83 3.93
CA ARG A 4 -9.33 -39.58 4.68
C ARG A 4 -9.29 -38.42 3.68
N THR A 5 -10.38 -37.67 3.56
CA THR A 5 -10.33 -36.35 2.93
C THR A 5 -9.63 -35.39 3.89
N HIS A 6 -8.33 -35.18 3.70
CA HIS A 6 -7.61 -34.05 4.26
C HIS A 6 -8.23 -32.75 3.72
N ARG A 7 -9.18 -32.16 4.43
CA ARG A 7 -9.55 -30.76 4.22
C ARG A 7 -8.46 -29.90 4.85
N ARG A 8 -7.50 -29.45 4.03
CA ARG A 8 -6.62 -28.33 4.41
C ARG A 8 -7.50 -27.14 4.77
N SER A 9 -7.36 -26.64 5.99
CA SER A 9 -8.07 -25.46 6.48
C SER A 9 -7.64 -24.24 5.67
N ARG A 10 -8.48 -23.85 4.70
CA ARG A 10 -8.41 -22.51 4.11
C ARG A 10 -9.02 -21.56 5.15
N ARG A 11 -8.20 -20.74 5.81
CA ARG A 11 -8.68 -19.66 6.67
C ARG A 11 -9.53 -18.71 5.82
N TRP A 12 -10.79 -18.54 6.21
CA TRP A 12 -11.70 -17.54 5.65
C TRP A 12 -11.18 -16.12 6.01
N PRO A 13 -11.38 -15.11 5.14
CA PRO A 13 -10.90 -13.76 5.38
C PRO A 13 -11.75 -13.08 6.47
N SER A 14 -11.13 -12.47 7.48
CA SER A 14 -11.86 -11.59 8.40
C SER A 14 -11.08 -10.32 8.76
N THR A 15 -11.87 -9.28 8.92
CA THR A 15 -11.64 -7.84 9.05
C THR A 15 -11.08 -7.41 10.40
N SER A 16 -10.23 -6.37 10.39
CA SER A 16 -9.64 -5.63 11.53
C SER A 16 -9.02 -6.46 12.65
N SER A 17 -7.71 -6.30 12.87
CA SER A 17 -7.03 -6.94 14.00
C SER A 17 -7.44 -6.30 15.32
N ARG A 18 -8.05 -7.10 16.20
CA ARG A 18 -8.50 -6.67 17.52
C ARG A 18 -7.88 -7.53 18.59
N LEU A 19 -7.86 -7.01 19.81
CA LEU A 19 -7.32 -7.69 20.98
C LEU A 19 -8.36 -7.71 22.08
N ALA A 20 -8.79 -8.91 22.48
CA ALA A 20 -9.64 -9.09 23.66
C ALA A 20 -8.75 -9.30 24.87
N ALA A 21 -8.91 -8.46 25.90
CA ALA A 21 -8.20 -8.55 27.16
C ALA A 21 -9.16 -8.70 28.34
N GLY A 22 -8.82 -9.53 29.32
CA GLY A 22 -9.56 -9.69 30.57
C GLY A 22 -8.92 -8.88 31.70
N PRO A 23 -9.67 -8.57 32.78
CA PRO A 23 -9.18 -7.81 33.91
C PRO A 23 -8.20 -8.60 34.79
N GLN A 24 -7.57 -7.86 35.68
CA GLN A 24 -6.56 -8.33 36.62
C GLN A 24 -7.17 -9.31 37.64
N THR A 25 -6.69 -10.55 37.67
CA THR A 25 -6.86 -11.43 38.85
C THR A 25 -5.48 -11.67 39.46
N PRO A 26 -5.24 -11.33 40.74
CA PRO A 26 -3.97 -11.67 41.39
C PRO A 26 -3.94 -13.17 41.67
N PRO A 27 -2.91 -13.92 41.23
CA PRO A 27 -2.67 -15.28 41.70
C PRO A 27 -2.15 -15.28 43.16
N LEU A 28 -1.51 -14.18 43.59
CA LEU A 28 -0.94 -13.92 44.91
C LEU A 28 -0.91 -12.39 45.17
N PRO A 29 -0.87 -11.91 46.43
CA PRO A 29 -0.64 -10.50 46.73
C PRO A 29 0.69 -10.03 46.11
N GLY A 30 0.64 -9.05 45.21
CA GLY A 30 1.84 -8.42 44.62
C GLY A 30 2.25 -8.91 43.22
N THR A 31 1.48 -9.78 42.56
CA THR A 31 1.68 -10.12 41.13
C THR A 31 0.40 -9.79 40.34
N LEU A 32 0.50 -8.85 39.40
CA LEU A 32 -0.58 -8.48 38.48
C LEU A 32 -0.36 -9.21 37.16
N LEU A 33 -1.37 -9.92 36.66
CA LEU A 33 -1.27 -10.65 35.40
C LEU A 33 -2.44 -10.28 34.49
N SER A 34 -2.21 -9.30 33.61
CA SER A 34 -3.13 -9.00 32.51
C SER A 34 -3.05 -10.11 31.45
N ARG A 35 -4.18 -10.40 30.81
CA ARG A 35 -4.30 -11.49 29.83
C ARG A 35 -5.04 -11.01 28.60
N GLY A 36 -4.47 -11.25 27.42
CA GLY A 36 -5.01 -10.79 26.16
C GLY A 36 -4.71 -11.74 25.02
N MET A 37 -5.57 -11.71 24.02
CA MET A 37 -5.42 -12.50 22.79
C MET A 37 -5.84 -11.70 21.57
N ALA A 38 -5.11 -11.88 20.47
CA ALA A 38 -5.53 -11.38 19.17
C ALA A 38 -6.78 -12.15 18.68
N VAL A 39 -7.80 -11.42 18.25
CA VAL A 39 -9.05 -11.93 17.70
C VAL A 39 -9.36 -11.24 16.38
N GLY A 40 -9.53 -12.03 15.32
CA GLY A 40 -10.00 -11.54 14.01
C GLY A 40 -11.51 -11.73 13.80
N SER A 41 -12.19 -12.35 14.76
CA SER A 41 -13.59 -12.82 14.66
C SER A 41 -14.61 -11.87 15.31
N PHE A 42 -14.19 -10.67 15.71
CA PHE A 42 -15.04 -9.75 16.43
C PHE A 42 -16.10 -9.11 15.54
N ALA A 43 -17.34 -9.04 16.02
CA ALA A 43 -18.45 -8.41 15.30
C ALA A 43 -19.48 -7.79 16.25
N SER A 44 -20.28 -6.84 15.74
CA SER A 44 -21.50 -6.37 16.41
C SER A 44 -22.61 -7.40 16.23
N VAL A 45 -23.44 -7.58 17.26
CA VAL A 45 -24.55 -8.55 17.31
C VAL A 45 -25.90 -7.86 17.41
N SER A 46 -26.03 -6.88 18.32
CA SER A 46 -27.29 -6.19 18.59
C SER A 46 -27.03 -4.74 19.00
N LEU A 47 -27.98 -3.86 18.70
CA LEU A 47 -27.97 -2.46 19.14
C LEU A 47 -28.72 -2.28 20.47
N ASP A 48 -29.85 -2.97 20.66
CA ASP A 48 -30.63 -2.94 21.90
C ASP A 48 -31.09 -4.35 22.30
N PRO A 49 -30.52 -4.95 23.36
CA PRO A 49 -29.36 -4.43 24.10
C PRO A 49 -28.10 -4.36 23.23
N PRO A 50 -27.11 -3.51 23.56
CA PRO A 50 -25.88 -3.40 22.78
C PRO A 50 -24.99 -4.63 23.03
N LEU A 51 -24.85 -5.47 22.01
CA LEU A 51 -24.13 -6.74 22.09
C LEU A 51 -23.05 -6.83 21.01
N VAL A 52 -21.93 -7.46 21.37
CA VAL A 52 -20.81 -7.81 20.50
C VAL A 52 -20.45 -9.29 20.66
N THR A 53 -19.68 -9.84 19.72
CA THR A 53 -19.18 -11.21 19.82
C THR A 53 -17.72 -11.33 19.42
N PHE A 54 -17.04 -12.35 19.93
CA PHE A 54 -15.79 -12.88 19.38
C PHE A 54 -15.76 -14.41 19.55
N LEU A 55 -14.92 -15.06 18.74
CA LEU A 55 -14.85 -16.51 18.65
C LEU A 55 -13.45 -17.01 19.04
N PRO A 56 -13.20 -17.35 20.31
CA PRO A 56 -11.93 -17.93 20.74
C PRO A 56 -11.89 -19.44 20.47
N ASP A 57 -10.71 -19.94 20.12
CA ASP A 57 -10.43 -21.37 19.95
C ASP A 57 -10.54 -22.10 21.30
N ARG A 58 -11.14 -23.31 21.31
CA ARG A 58 -11.28 -24.13 22.52
C ARG A 58 -9.95 -24.52 23.18
N THR A 59 -8.87 -24.50 22.41
CA THR A 59 -7.49 -24.77 22.86
C THR A 59 -6.75 -23.51 23.35
N SER A 60 -7.41 -22.34 23.38
CA SER A 60 -6.83 -21.10 23.89
C SER A 60 -6.46 -21.24 25.38
N SER A 61 -5.22 -20.89 25.72
CA SER A 61 -4.79 -20.76 27.13
C SER A 61 -5.28 -19.47 27.78
N THR A 62 -5.70 -18.48 26.98
CA THR A 62 -6.10 -17.15 27.47
C THR A 62 -7.59 -17.06 27.75
N PHE A 63 -8.42 -17.68 26.90
CA PHE A 63 -9.88 -17.54 27.01
C PHE A 63 -10.48 -18.03 28.34
N PRO A 64 -10.05 -19.17 28.92
CA PRO A 64 -10.56 -19.58 30.23
C PRO A 64 -10.39 -18.49 31.31
N LEU A 65 -9.27 -17.77 31.29
CA LEU A 65 -9.00 -16.68 32.24
C LEU A 65 -9.94 -15.48 32.02
N ILE A 66 -10.18 -15.11 30.76
CA ILE A 66 -11.15 -14.05 30.42
C ILE A 66 -12.56 -14.46 30.82
N ARG A 67 -12.93 -15.72 30.58
CA ARG A 67 -14.24 -16.27 30.93
C ARG A 67 -14.46 -16.25 32.44
N ASP A 68 -13.47 -16.68 33.22
CA ASP A 68 -13.58 -16.75 34.68
C ASP A 68 -13.64 -15.35 35.30
N ALA A 69 -13.02 -14.35 34.67
CA ALA A 69 -13.16 -12.94 35.05
C ALA A 69 -14.53 -12.33 34.71
N GLY A 70 -15.27 -12.92 33.76
CA GLY A 70 -16.61 -12.49 33.34
C GLY A 70 -16.67 -11.15 32.58
N ARG A 71 -15.53 -10.49 32.36
CA ARG A 71 -15.46 -9.16 31.73
C ARG A 71 -14.27 -9.08 30.78
N PHE A 72 -14.37 -8.22 29.78
CA PHE A 72 -13.29 -8.01 28.81
C PHE A 72 -13.36 -6.64 28.15
N CYS A 73 -12.21 -6.14 27.72
CA CYS A 73 -12.09 -4.97 26.85
C CYS A 73 -11.54 -5.41 25.49
N VAL A 74 -12.19 -4.95 24.42
CA VAL A 74 -11.73 -5.14 23.05
C VAL A 74 -11.03 -3.89 22.58
N ASN A 75 -9.76 -4.01 22.21
CA ASN A 75 -8.95 -2.95 21.63
C ASN A 75 -8.91 -3.09 20.11
N VAL A 76 -9.30 -2.05 19.39
CA VAL A 76 -9.21 -1.95 17.93
C VAL A 76 -7.85 -1.35 17.59
N LEU A 77 -6.94 -2.16 17.05
CA LEU A 77 -5.56 -1.74 16.84
C LEU A 77 -5.42 -0.78 15.65
N SER A 78 -4.52 0.19 15.76
CA SER A 78 -4.15 1.08 14.67
C SER A 78 -3.16 0.42 13.71
N SER A 79 -3.06 0.93 12.48
CA SER A 79 -2.23 0.37 11.41
C SER A 79 -0.75 0.27 11.76
N THR A 80 -0.28 0.99 12.79
CA THR A 80 1.11 0.96 13.27
C THR A 80 1.36 -0.07 14.37
N GLN A 81 0.33 -0.82 14.80
CA GLN A 81 0.40 -1.78 15.91
C GLN A 81 0.47 -3.25 15.43
N ASP A 82 1.06 -3.51 14.25
CA ASP A 82 1.17 -4.87 13.71
C ASP A 82 2.08 -5.77 14.57
N GLN A 83 3.21 -5.23 15.04
CA GLN A 83 4.13 -5.95 15.93
C GLN A 83 3.43 -6.33 17.24
N LEU A 84 2.63 -5.41 17.80
CA LEU A 84 1.81 -5.65 18.97
C LEU A 84 0.80 -6.78 18.72
N CYS A 85 0.08 -6.73 17.59
CA CYS A 85 -0.85 -7.79 17.20
C CYS A 85 -0.15 -9.16 17.09
N ARG A 86 1.06 -9.22 16.53
CA ARG A 86 1.87 -10.45 16.42
C ARG A 86 2.24 -10.99 17.80
N THR A 87 2.67 -10.15 18.72
CA THR A 87 2.97 -10.54 20.12
C THR A 87 1.74 -11.17 20.80
N PHE A 88 0.56 -10.61 20.56
CA PHE A 88 -0.68 -11.15 21.12
C PHE A 88 -1.27 -12.35 20.37
N ALA A 89 -0.72 -12.71 19.21
CA ALA A 89 -1.11 -13.88 18.42
C ALA A 89 -0.26 -15.14 18.72
N THR A 90 0.93 -15.01 19.32
CA THR A 90 1.76 -16.16 19.72
C THR A 90 1.19 -16.84 20.98
N ARG A 91 1.75 -17.97 21.42
CA ARG A 91 1.44 -18.62 22.71
C ARG A 91 2.58 -18.35 23.70
N GLY A 92 2.26 -18.11 24.97
CA GLY A 92 3.25 -17.88 26.03
C GLY A 92 3.69 -16.42 26.22
N GLN A 93 4.30 -16.17 27.38
CA GLN A 93 4.81 -14.92 27.97
C GLN A 93 3.79 -13.87 28.45
N ASP A 94 4.21 -13.11 29.45
CA ASP A 94 3.56 -11.89 29.93
C ASP A 94 3.70 -10.81 28.85
N ARG A 95 2.57 -10.31 28.36
CA ARG A 95 2.51 -9.49 27.12
C ARG A 95 2.28 -8.02 27.41
N PHE A 96 1.97 -7.70 28.66
CA PHE A 96 1.58 -6.36 29.07
C PHE A 96 2.72 -5.61 29.76
N ASP A 97 3.83 -6.27 30.09
CA ASP A 97 5.01 -5.64 30.70
C ASP A 97 5.69 -4.61 29.77
N SER A 98 5.49 -4.74 28.45
CA SER A 98 6.10 -3.89 27.43
C SER A 98 5.10 -3.01 26.67
N VAL A 99 3.88 -2.88 27.19
CA VAL A 99 2.78 -2.18 26.49
C VAL A 99 2.11 -1.22 27.46
N ASP A 100 2.01 0.05 27.07
CA ASP A 100 1.29 1.04 27.86
C ASP A 100 -0.23 0.79 27.75
N TRP A 101 -0.90 0.69 28.90
CA TRP A 101 -2.34 0.53 28.97
C TRP A 101 -2.93 1.21 30.20
N GLU A 102 -4.22 1.52 30.12
CA GLU A 102 -5.02 2.07 31.21
C GLU A 102 -6.21 1.14 31.51
N PRO A 103 -6.71 1.09 32.75
CA PRO A 103 -7.88 0.26 33.07
C PRO A 103 -9.15 0.82 32.40
N ALA A 104 -9.94 -0.04 31.78
CA ALA A 104 -11.23 0.33 31.21
C ALA A 104 -12.24 0.69 32.33
N PRO A 105 -13.14 1.68 32.11
CA PRO A 105 -13.97 2.24 33.18
C PRO A 105 -14.89 1.25 33.91
N PHE A 106 -15.42 0.24 33.22
CA PHE A 106 -16.36 -0.73 33.79
C PHE A 106 -15.71 -2.06 34.17
N SER A 107 -14.88 -2.63 33.29
CA SER A 107 -14.27 -3.94 33.55
C SER A 107 -12.97 -3.88 34.31
N GLY A 108 -12.26 -2.75 34.27
CA GLY A 108 -10.86 -2.67 34.68
C GLY A 108 -9.90 -3.44 33.77
N ALA A 109 -10.37 -3.96 32.62
CA ALA A 109 -9.53 -4.66 31.67
C ALA A 109 -8.62 -3.68 30.90
N PRO A 110 -7.45 -4.13 30.39
CA PRO A 110 -6.51 -3.25 29.70
C PRO A 110 -7.08 -2.59 28.44
N ARG A 111 -7.09 -1.25 28.44
CA ARG A 111 -7.23 -0.39 27.26
C ARG A 111 -5.82 0.01 26.79
N LEU A 112 -5.42 -0.45 25.62
CA LEU A 112 -4.08 -0.27 25.09
C LEU A 112 -3.91 1.11 24.46
N SER A 113 -2.82 1.80 24.83
CA SER A 113 -2.45 3.09 24.26
C SER A 113 -2.22 2.98 22.75
N GLY A 114 -2.64 4.01 22.00
CA GLY A 114 -2.50 4.06 20.54
C GLY A 114 -3.50 3.23 19.74
N SER A 115 -4.42 2.52 20.41
CA SER A 115 -5.57 1.86 19.77
C SER A 115 -6.50 2.89 19.14
N VAL A 116 -7.15 2.54 18.02
CA VAL A 116 -8.14 3.38 17.36
C VAL A 116 -9.36 3.59 18.26
N ALA A 117 -9.82 2.49 18.86
CA ALA A 117 -11.02 2.46 19.69
C ALA A 117 -10.95 1.32 20.69
N TRP A 118 -11.83 1.35 21.68
CA TRP A 118 -12.02 0.25 22.62
C TRP A 118 -13.50 0.04 22.93
N VAL A 119 -13.84 -1.17 23.36
CA VAL A 119 -15.20 -1.58 23.72
C VAL A 119 -15.14 -2.40 25.01
N ASP A 120 -15.70 -1.85 26.09
CA ASP A 120 -15.69 -2.43 27.44
C ASP A 120 -16.97 -3.23 27.69
N CYS A 121 -16.81 -4.52 28.03
CA CYS A 121 -17.87 -5.51 27.98
C CYS A 121 -17.94 -6.42 29.22
N GLU A 122 -19.16 -6.91 29.48
CA GLU A 122 -19.45 -8.04 30.35
C GLU A 122 -19.84 -9.25 29.51
N ILE A 123 -19.42 -10.47 29.89
CA ILE A 123 -19.82 -11.69 29.19
C ILE A 123 -21.29 -12.00 29.53
N GLU A 124 -22.14 -11.98 28.51
CA GLU A 124 -23.57 -12.28 28.63
C GLU A 124 -23.81 -13.79 28.50
N VAL A 125 -23.24 -14.42 27.48
CA VAL A 125 -23.40 -15.86 27.22
C VAL A 125 -22.23 -16.41 26.42
N VAL A 126 -21.92 -17.69 26.65
CA VAL A 126 -20.93 -18.46 25.90
C VAL A 126 -21.58 -19.72 25.34
N HIS A 127 -21.55 -19.89 24.02
CA HIS A 127 -22.03 -21.09 23.34
C HIS A 127 -20.86 -21.91 22.78
N GLU A 128 -20.99 -23.24 22.76
CA GLU A 128 -20.06 -24.09 22.02
C GLU A 128 -20.39 -24.06 20.52
N ALA A 129 -19.36 -23.94 19.68
CA ALA A 129 -19.49 -23.91 18.22
C ALA A 129 -18.32 -24.64 17.56
N GLY A 130 -18.40 -25.98 17.53
CA GLY A 130 -17.34 -26.83 16.96
C GLY A 130 -16.04 -26.74 17.76
N ASP A 131 -14.97 -26.28 17.12
CA ASP A 131 -13.64 -26.08 17.72
C ASP A 131 -13.46 -24.68 18.33
N HIS A 132 -14.50 -23.83 18.30
CA HIS A 132 -14.52 -22.51 18.91
C HIS A 132 -15.67 -22.35 19.92
N TYR A 133 -15.60 -21.31 20.73
CA TYR A 133 -16.76 -20.77 21.43
C TYR A 133 -17.35 -19.58 20.66
N ILE A 134 -18.63 -19.31 20.84
CA ILE A 134 -19.26 -18.02 20.51
C ILE A 134 -19.45 -17.29 21.84
N VAL A 135 -18.67 -16.24 22.06
CA VAL A 135 -18.79 -15.40 23.25
C VAL A 135 -19.61 -14.19 22.88
N VAL A 136 -20.71 -13.95 23.56
CA VAL A 136 -21.52 -12.74 23.41
C VAL A 136 -21.27 -11.87 24.64
N GLY A 137 -20.90 -10.62 24.40
CA GLY A 137 -20.67 -9.63 25.45
C GLY A 137 -21.64 -8.46 25.34
N ARG A 138 -22.12 -7.98 26.48
CA ARG A 138 -22.88 -6.75 26.63
C ARG A 138 -21.93 -5.58 26.76
N VAL A 139 -22.12 -4.58 25.91
CA VAL A 139 -21.29 -3.36 25.91
C VAL A 139 -21.78 -2.44 27.00
N HIS A 140 -20.87 -2.03 27.89
CA HIS A 140 -21.12 -1.05 28.95
C HIS A 140 -20.53 0.32 28.63
N ASP A 141 -19.40 0.35 27.93
CA ASP A 141 -18.77 1.59 27.49
C ASP A 141 -17.92 1.38 26.22
N LEU A 142 -17.71 2.44 25.44
CA LEU A 142 -16.85 2.42 24.25
C LEU A 142 -16.42 3.84 23.87
N SER A 143 -15.22 3.97 23.31
CA SER A 143 -14.74 5.25 22.75
C SER A 143 -13.84 5.03 21.55
N VAL A 144 -13.79 6.05 20.69
CA VAL A 144 -12.76 6.20 19.65
C VAL A 144 -11.71 7.16 20.21
N ASP A 145 -10.54 6.62 20.55
CA ASP A 145 -9.49 7.41 21.20
C ASP A 145 -8.50 8.01 20.20
N ASN A 146 -8.28 7.34 19.07
CA ASN A 146 -7.28 7.73 18.09
C ASN A 146 -7.86 7.64 16.67
N PRO A 147 -8.15 8.75 15.98
CA PRO A 147 -8.75 8.76 14.65
C PRO A 147 -7.73 8.43 13.54
N THR A 148 -7.02 7.31 13.68
CA THR A 148 -6.07 6.77 12.70
C THR A 148 -6.65 5.56 11.98
N SER A 149 -5.99 5.14 10.90
CA SER A 149 -6.40 3.96 10.14
C SER A 149 -6.28 2.68 10.98
N PRO A 150 -7.27 1.77 10.94
CA PRO A 150 -7.20 0.51 11.68
C PRO A 150 -6.25 -0.48 11.02
N LEU A 151 -5.67 -1.37 11.83
CA LEU A 151 -4.90 -2.52 11.37
C LEU A 151 -5.84 -3.55 10.72
N LEU A 152 -5.56 -3.91 9.48
CA LEU A 152 -6.25 -4.95 8.74
C LEU A 152 -5.41 -6.22 8.72
N PHE A 153 -6.07 -7.37 8.77
CA PHE A 153 -5.48 -8.67 8.43
C PHE A 153 -6.21 -9.21 7.21
N PHE A 154 -5.48 -9.42 6.11
CA PHE A 154 -6.08 -9.87 4.86
C PHE A 154 -5.10 -10.77 4.10
N GLN A 155 -5.60 -11.91 3.61
CA GLN A 155 -4.81 -12.91 2.88
C GLN A 155 -3.51 -13.35 3.58
N GLY A 156 -3.48 -13.37 4.92
CA GLY A 156 -2.30 -13.79 5.69
C GLY A 156 -1.31 -12.66 5.99
N GLY A 157 -1.53 -11.45 5.47
CA GLY A 157 -0.73 -10.26 5.74
C GLY A 157 -1.45 -9.23 6.60
N TYR A 158 -0.68 -8.32 7.19
CA TYR A 158 -1.18 -7.12 7.85
C TYR A 158 -1.14 -5.94 6.89
N GLY A 159 -2.07 -4.99 7.05
CA GLY A 159 -2.13 -3.78 6.23
C GLY A 159 -3.01 -2.71 6.85
N MET A 160 -3.36 -1.69 6.07
CA MET A 160 -4.21 -0.59 6.51
C MET A 160 -5.39 -0.39 5.56
N PHE A 161 -6.48 0.17 6.08
CA PHE A 161 -7.56 0.65 5.25
C PHE A 161 -7.19 1.99 4.60
N ALA A 162 -7.35 2.09 3.29
CA ALA A 162 -7.23 3.34 2.54
C ALA A 162 -8.54 3.57 1.77
N LEU A 163 -9.15 4.74 1.96
CA LEU A 163 -10.33 5.12 1.20
C LEU A 163 -9.94 5.37 -0.26
N PRO A 164 -10.62 4.78 -1.27
CA PRO A 164 -10.28 4.94 -2.68
C PRO A 164 -10.56 6.33 -3.30
N SER A 165 -10.61 7.39 -2.51
CA SER A 165 -10.83 8.82 -2.87
C SER A 165 -12.24 9.37 -2.63
N LEU A 166 -12.29 10.44 -1.82
CA LEU A 166 -13.05 11.64 -2.14
C LEU A 166 -12.00 12.75 -2.16
N VAL A 167 -11.65 13.21 -3.36
CA VAL A 167 -10.95 14.48 -3.66
C VAL A 167 -9.91 14.90 -2.62
N LEU A 168 -8.62 14.60 -2.87
CA LEU A 168 -7.51 15.19 -2.12
C LEU A 168 -7.76 15.18 -0.61
N ALA A 169 -7.84 14.00 0.02
CA ALA A 169 -7.76 13.96 1.47
C ALA A 169 -6.38 14.53 1.84
N SER A 170 -6.42 15.78 2.30
CA SER A 170 -5.34 16.62 2.79
C SER A 170 -4.30 15.80 3.55
N ARG A 171 -3.26 15.36 2.84
CA ARG A 171 -1.94 15.15 3.44
C ARG A 171 -1.34 16.55 3.58
N GLU A 172 -0.95 16.93 4.79
CA GLU A 172 -0.08 18.10 4.99
C GLU A 172 1.12 17.94 4.04
N GLY A 173 1.24 18.80 3.01
CA GLY A 173 2.30 18.74 2.00
C GLY A 173 1.86 18.78 0.52
N ASN A 174 0.57 18.63 0.19
CA ASN A 174 0.14 18.43 -1.20
C ASN A 174 0.06 19.70 -2.10
N THR A 175 0.46 20.87 -1.61
CA THR A 175 0.50 22.12 -2.41
C THR A 175 1.44 22.03 -3.60
N GLU A 176 2.54 21.26 -3.47
CA GLU A 176 3.52 21.11 -4.53
C GLU A 176 2.97 20.34 -5.73
N HIS A 177 2.27 19.23 -5.51
CA HIS A 177 1.66 18.44 -6.57
C HIS A 177 0.56 19.20 -7.33
N VAL A 178 -0.26 19.98 -6.61
CA VAL A 178 -1.25 20.86 -7.24
C VAL A 178 -0.57 21.90 -8.12
N ARG A 179 0.50 22.53 -7.62
CA ARG A 179 1.31 23.49 -8.39
C ARG A 179 1.91 22.83 -9.64
N LEU A 180 2.51 21.65 -9.52
CA LEU A 180 3.09 20.91 -10.65
C LEU A 180 2.02 20.56 -11.71
N ALA A 181 0.85 20.10 -11.28
CA ALA A 181 -0.28 19.83 -12.17
C ALA A 181 -0.75 21.09 -12.90
N GLU A 182 -0.83 22.23 -12.20
CA GLU A 182 -1.19 23.51 -12.80
C GLU A 182 -0.19 23.98 -13.85
N LEU A 183 1.11 23.86 -13.57
CA LEU A 183 2.17 24.26 -14.49
C LEU A 183 2.21 23.39 -15.76
N ALA A 184 1.93 22.09 -15.61
CA ALA A 184 1.98 21.10 -16.68
C ALA A 184 0.73 21.10 -17.58
N ARG A 185 -0.44 21.52 -17.06
CA ARG A 185 -1.74 21.43 -17.75
C ARG A 185 -1.71 21.97 -19.18
N GLU A 186 -1.33 23.24 -19.34
CA GLU A 186 -1.40 23.92 -20.62
C GLU A 186 -0.41 23.35 -21.66
N PRO A 187 0.89 23.10 -21.34
CA PRO A 187 1.79 22.36 -22.21
C PRO A 187 1.28 20.96 -22.62
N MET A 188 0.73 20.19 -21.68
CA MET A 188 0.20 18.86 -21.94
C MET A 188 -1.01 18.88 -22.88
N GLU A 189 -1.95 19.81 -22.70
CA GLU A 189 -3.10 19.93 -23.59
C GLU A 189 -2.70 20.32 -25.01
N ARG A 190 -1.71 21.21 -25.17
CA ARG A 190 -1.15 21.53 -26.50
C ARG A 190 -0.50 20.31 -27.13
N LEU A 191 0.34 19.60 -26.36
CA LEU A 191 1.02 18.40 -26.82
C LEU A 191 -0.01 17.39 -27.34
N THR A 192 -0.97 17.00 -26.51
CA THR A 192 -1.97 15.97 -26.83
C THR A 192 -2.85 16.35 -28.03
N ARG A 193 -3.23 17.63 -28.16
CA ARG A 193 -3.91 18.14 -29.39
C ARG A 193 -3.06 17.99 -30.65
N SER A 194 -1.73 18.12 -30.53
CA SER A 194 -0.83 18.02 -31.68
C SER A 194 -0.53 16.57 -32.09
N VAL A 195 -0.46 15.64 -31.13
CA VAL A 195 -0.07 14.25 -31.37
C VAL A 195 -1.25 13.27 -31.40
N GLY A 196 -2.42 13.66 -30.90
CA GLY A 196 -3.60 12.79 -30.83
C GLY A 196 -3.49 11.64 -29.82
N MET A 197 -2.56 11.74 -28.86
CA MET A 197 -2.24 10.73 -27.85
C MET A 197 -2.58 11.21 -26.44
N GLU A 198 -2.58 10.29 -25.48
CA GLU A 198 -2.76 10.61 -24.06
C GLU A 198 -1.42 11.03 -23.45
N CYS A 199 -1.42 12.07 -22.60
CA CYS A 199 -0.26 12.48 -21.82
C CYS A 199 -0.59 12.45 -20.33
N ARG A 200 0.32 11.91 -19.52
CA ARG A 200 0.21 11.90 -18.05
C ARG A 200 1.40 12.60 -17.42
N ALA A 201 1.15 13.20 -16.24
CA ALA A 201 2.18 13.80 -15.40
C ALA A 201 2.25 13.03 -14.08
N LEU A 202 3.43 12.54 -13.74
CA LEU A 202 3.70 11.75 -12.53
C LEU A 202 4.71 12.45 -11.65
N ALA A 203 4.43 12.54 -10.34
CA ALA A 203 5.32 13.18 -9.36
C ALA A 203 5.61 12.24 -8.18
N PRO A 204 6.80 12.30 -7.57
CA PRO A 204 7.13 11.51 -6.38
C PRO A 204 6.45 12.05 -5.12
N ASP A 205 5.86 11.14 -4.33
CA ASP A 205 5.28 11.38 -2.99
C ASP A 205 5.83 10.33 -2.01
N GLY A 206 7.01 10.59 -1.45
CA GLY A 206 7.71 9.64 -0.59
C GLY A 206 8.11 8.37 -1.34
N ASP A 207 7.56 7.22 -0.94
CA ASP A 207 7.79 5.89 -1.52
C ASP A 207 6.88 5.57 -2.72
N ARG A 208 6.18 6.58 -3.26
CA ARG A 208 5.14 6.43 -4.29
C ARG A 208 5.29 7.45 -5.41
N LEU A 209 4.67 7.14 -6.55
CA LEU A 209 4.42 8.10 -7.61
C LEU A 209 2.92 8.36 -7.70
N LEU A 210 2.56 9.64 -7.87
CA LEU A 210 1.21 10.11 -8.03
C LEU A 210 0.97 10.57 -9.46
N VAL A 211 -0.14 10.14 -10.07
CA VAL A 211 -0.64 10.73 -11.31
C VAL A 211 -1.29 12.08 -10.97
N VAL A 212 -0.55 13.17 -11.16
CA VAL A 212 -0.99 14.52 -10.76
C VAL A 212 -1.82 15.23 -11.83
N ALA A 213 -1.65 14.85 -13.11
CA ALA A 213 -2.46 15.36 -14.21
C ALA A 213 -2.53 14.37 -15.38
N THR A 214 -3.63 14.45 -16.14
CA THR A 214 -3.82 13.72 -17.40
C THR A 214 -4.39 14.67 -18.46
N ALA A 215 -4.06 14.45 -19.74
CA ALA A 215 -4.58 15.20 -20.87
C ALA A 215 -4.75 14.28 -22.09
N GLY A 216 -5.70 14.60 -22.98
CA GLY A 216 -6.03 13.80 -24.17
C GLY A 216 -7.21 12.84 -23.96
N ALA A 217 -7.59 12.12 -25.02
CA ALA A 217 -8.69 11.15 -24.95
C ALA A 217 -8.26 9.95 -24.10
N ALA A 218 -8.92 9.76 -22.97
CA ALA A 218 -8.57 8.71 -22.00
C ALA A 218 -8.72 7.32 -22.63
N SER A 219 -7.64 6.53 -22.63
CA SER A 219 -7.65 5.13 -23.04
C SER A 219 -8.30 4.19 -22.00
N GLY A 220 -8.81 4.74 -20.89
CA GLY A 220 -9.47 3.99 -19.83
C GLY A 220 -8.55 3.53 -18.68
N ALA A 221 -7.35 4.08 -18.53
CA ALA A 221 -6.43 3.75 -17.44
C ALA A 221 -6.01 4.98 -16.62
N ASP A 222 -6.11 4.82 -15.30
CA ASP A 222 -5.80 5.70 -14.17
C ASP A 222 -6.39 7.13 -14.14
N PRO A 223 -7.38 7.40 -13.27
CA PRO A 223 -7.80 8.76 -13.00
C PRO A 223 -6.67 9.53 -12.30
N VAL A 224 -6.65 10.85 -12.47
CA VAL A 224 -5.84 11.75 -11.62
C VAL A 224 -6.01 11.33 -10.16
N GLY A 225 -4.89 11.19 -9.44
CA GLY A 225 -4.84 10.63 -8.08
C GLY A 225 -4.44 9.14 -8.01
N GLY A 226 -4.25 8.47 -9.14
CA GLY A 226 -3.67 7.12 -9.19
C GLY A 226 -2.30 7.07 -8.50
N VAL A 227 -2.06 6.02 -7.72
CA VAL A 227 -0.84 5.81 -6.95
C VAL A 227 -0.15 4.56 -7.45
N ILE A 228 1.13 4.68 -7.82
CA ILE A 228 1.96 3.56 -8.25
C ILE A 228 3.24 3.51 -7.39
N PRO A 229 3.92 2.34 -7.29
CA PRO A 229 5.16 2.23 -6.51
C PRO A 229 6.25 3.18 -7.02
N PHE A 230 7.07 3.72 -6.12
CA PHE A 230 8.32 4.37 -6.49
C PHE A 230 9.49 3.42 -6.22
N SER A 231 9.60 2.42 -7.08
CA SER A 231 10.64 1.39 -7.08
C SER A 231 10.77 0.80 -8.49
N PRO A 232 11.91 0.17 -8.87
CA PRO A 232 12.11 -0.32 -10.23
C PRO A 232 10.98 -1.24 -10.73
N PRO A 233 10.56 -1.13 -12.01
CA PRO A 233 11.06 -0.20 -13.04
C PRO A 233 10.42 1.20 -13.00
N PHE A 234 9.59 1.50 -12.00
CA PHE A 234 8.85 2.75 -11.90
C PHE A 234 9.68 3.87 -11.28
N GLY A 235 9.63 5.05 -11.88
CA GLY A 235 10.32 6.23 -11.33
C GLY A 235 11.77 6.37 -11.77
N SER A 236 12.24 5.54 -12.71
CA SER A 236 13.61 5.62 -13.24
C SER A 236 13.99 7.03 -13.73
N SER A 237 13.08 7.76 -14.40
CA SER A 237 13.37 9.14 -14.83
C SER A 237 13.34 10.19 -13.73
N LEU A 238 12.76 9.88 -12.58
CA LEU A 238 12.74 10.77 -11.42
C LEU A 238 13.96 10.52 -10.51
N VAL A 239 14.44 9.27 -10.45
CA VAL A 239 15.61 8.91 -9.64
C VAL A 239 16.93 9.03 -10.40
N ALA A 240 16.94 9.02 -11.74
CA ALA A 240 18.18 9.04 -12.52
C ALA A 240 19.10 10.22 -12.18
N TRP A 241 18.56 11.40 -11.84
CA TRP A 241 19.33 12.57 -11.41
C TRP A 241 19.36 12.76 -9.90
N ALA A 242 18.77 11.84 -9.14
CA ALA A 242 18.88 11.82 -7.70
C ALA A 242 20.26 11.24 -7.32
N GLY A 243 20.88 11.78 -6.26
CA GLY A 243 22.18 11.29 -5.78
C GLY A 243 22.13 9.84 -5.32
N ASP A 244 23.29 9.24 -5.07
CA ASP A 244 23.44 7.81 -4.78
C ASP A 244 22.56 7.34 -3.61
N ASP A 245 22.42 8.14 -2.55
CA ASP A 245 21.55 7.84 -1.40
C ASP A 245 20.07 7.62 -1.80
N ALA A 246 19.58 8.37 -2.78
CA ALA A 246 18.21 8.26 -3.27
C ALA A 246 18.03 7.04 -4.18
N VAL A 247 19.06 6.69 -4.96
CA VAL A 247 19.09 5.46 -5.75
C VAL A 247 19.09 4.24 -4.82
N ASP A 248 19.89 4.26 -3.75
CA ASP A 248 19.91 3.20 -2.74
C ASP A 248 18.56 3.04 -2.04
N ALA A 249 17.92 4.15 -1.65
CA ALA A 249 16.58 4.12 -1.08
C ALA A 249 15.55 3.53 -2.06
N TRP A 250 15.61 3.92 -3.33
CA TRP A 250 14.72 3.42 -4.39
C TRP A 250 14.92 1.92 -4.67
N LEU A 251 16.14 1.41 -4.52
CA LEU A 251 16.47 -0.01 -4.65
C LEU A 251 16.15 -0.85 -3.40
N SER A 252 15.90 -0.23 -2.25
CA SER A 252 15.75 -0.93 -0.97
C SER A 252 14.58 -1.92 -0.90
N GLU A 253 13.59 -1.82 -1.79
CA GLU A 253 12.51 -2.81 -1.92
C GLU A 253 12.97 -4.17 -2.50
N TYR A 254 14.21 -4.28 -3.01
CA TYR A 254 14.76 -5.48 -3.66
C TYR A 254 16.11 -5.96 -3.08
N PRO A 255 16.19 -6.32 -1.79
CA PRO A 255 17.45 -6.62 -1.11
C PRO A 255 18.12 -7.94 -1.53
N ASP A 256 17.37 -8.94 -2.00
CA ASP A 256 17.85 -10.32 -2.16
C ASP A 256 18.38 -10.67 -3.57
N SER A 257 18.35 -9.73 -4.53
CA SER A 257 18.75 -9.94 -5.93
C SER A 257 19.79 -8.91 -6.42
N ALA A 258 20.57 -8.37 -5.49
CA ALA A 258 21.10 -7.01 -5.57
C ALA A 258 22.31 -6.78 -6.49
N ASP A 259 23.27 -7.71 -6.64
CA ASP A 259 24.53 -7.32 -7.31
C ASP A 259 24.43 -7.28 -8.84
N ASP A 260 23.83 -8.32 -9.46
CA ASP A 260 23.70 -8.39 -10.93
C ASP A 260 22.64 -7.42 -11.48
N ILE A 261 21.55 -7.20 -10.73
CA ILE A 261 20.45 -6.30 -11.15
C ILE A 261 20.81 -4.83 -10.94
N ARG A 262 21.54 -4.50 -9.86
CA ARG A 262 21.95 -3.11 -9.58
C ARG A 262 22.83 -2.56 -10.69
N ALA A 263 23.81 -3.33 -11.15
CA ALA A 263 24.71 -2.89 -12.23
C ALA A 263 23.94 -2.58 -13.53
N ASP A 264 22.93 -3.39 -13.87
CA ASP A 264 22.08 -3.16 -15.04
C ASP A 264 21.22 -1.90 -14.88
N ILE A 265 20.62 -1.70 -13.70
CA ILE A 265 19.83 -0.50 -13.37
C ILE A 265 20.70 0.75 -13.40
N GLU A 266 21.88 0.73 -12.78
CA GLU A 266 22.80 1.87 -12.80
C GLU A 266 23.23 2.22 -14.24
N ALA A 267 23.48 1.21 -15.07
CA ALA A 267 23.78 1.41 -16.48
C ALA A 267 22.59 1.99 -17.27
N ASP A 268 21.36 1.59 -16.94
CA ASP A 268 20.13 2.18 -17.49
C ASP A 268 19.96 3.64 -17.08
N LEU A 269 20.15 3.96 -15.79
CA LEU A 269 20.06 5.33 -15.29
C LEU A 269 21.14 6.22 -15.93
N ALA A 270 22.35 5.71 -16.14
CA ALA A 270 23.42 6.43 -16.83
C ALA A 270 23.04 6.74 -18.29
N ARG A 271 22.48 5.77 -19.02
CA ARG A 271 21.96 6.00 -20.38
C ARG A 271 20.83 7.02 -20.40
N LEU A 272 19.91 6.93 -19.45
CA LEU A 272 18.81 7.88 -19.31
C LEU A 272 19.32 9.31 -19.07
N ARG A 273 20.42 9.48 -18.32
CA ARG A 273 21.09 10.78 -18.16
C ARG A 273 21.67 11.30 -19.48
N GLU A 274 22.27 10.44 -20.30
CA GLU A 274 22.82 10.82 -21.61
C GLU A 274 21.72 11.23 -22.60
N ASP A 275 20.67 10.41 -22.69
CA ASP A 275 19.65 10.56 -23.72
C ASP A 275 18.55 11.56 -23.30
N GLY A 276 18.28 11.69 -22.00
CA GLY A 276 17.29 12.62 -21.43
C GLY A 276 15.84 12.15 -21.53
N TRP A 277 15.59 10.93 -21.99
CA TRP A 277 14.27 10.31 -22.12
C TRP A 277 14.41 8.80 -22.27
N TYR A 278 13.32 8.06 -22.07
CA TYR A 278 13.27 6.62 -22.32
C TYR A 278 11.93 6.21 -22.94
N LEU A 279 11.89 5.00 -23.47
CA LEU A 279 10.68 4.41 -24.02
C LEU A 279 10.46 2.99 -23.50
N ALA A 280 9.25 2.51 -23.69
CA ALA A 280 8.84 1.15 -23.43
C ALA A 280 8.34 0.51 -24.72
N ALA A 281 8.96 -0.57 -25.18
CA ALA A 281 8.51 -1.28 -26.38
C ALA A 281 8.32 -2.79 -26.16
N ASP A 282 8.71 -3.34 -25.02
CA ASP A 282 8.67 -4.78 -24.78
C ASP A 282 7.44 -5.24 -23.97
N GLU A 283 7.15 -6.55 -24.04
CA GLU A 283 6.04 -7.20 -23.33
C GLU A 283 6.12 -7.01 -21.81
N LYS A 284 7.33 -6.94 -21.22
CA LYS A 284 7.51 -6.77 -19.78
C LYS A 284 7.13 -5.37 -19.33
N THR A 285 7.45 -4.35 -20.12
CA THR A 285 7.00 -2.99 -19.76
C THR A 285 5.49 -2.86 -19.85
N ARG A 286 4.84 -3.57 -20.78
CA ARG A 286 3.37 -3.71 -20.81
C ARG A 286 2.83 -4.43 -19.58
N GLU A 287 3.48 -5.51 -19.12
CA GLU A 287 3.15 -6.16 -17.84
C GLU A 287 3.28 -5.17 -16.66
N GLY A 288 4.31 -4.33 -16.67
CA GLY A 288 4.54 -3.27 -15.69
C GLY A 288 3.44 -2.22 -15.66
N ASP A 289 3.05 -1.68 -16.82
CA ASP A 289 1.96 -0.69 -16.91
C ASP A 289 0.61 -1.28 -16.46
N VAL A 290 0.32 -2.54 -16.83
CA VAL A 290 -0.89 -3.26 -16.36
C VAL A 290 -0.84 -3.46 -14.85
N LEU A 291 0.32 -3.80 -14.31
CA LEU A 291 0.51 -3.98 -12.87
C LEU A 291 0.35 -2.65 -12.11
N ALA A 292 0.94 -1.56 -12.62
CA ALA A 292 0.78 -0.22 -12.08
C ALA A 292 -0.69 0.20 -12.05
N MET A 293 -1.43 -0.04 -13.14
CA MET A 293 -2.88 0.20 -13.22
C MET A 293 -3.68 -0.65 -12.23
N GLN A 294 -3.27 -1.91 -12.00
CA GLN A 294 -3.90 -2.76 -10.99
C GLN A 294 -3.60 -2.27 -9.56
N ILE A 295 -2.38 -1.82 -9.27
CA ILE A 295 -2.00 -1.27 -7.96
C ILE A 295 -2.72 0.05 -7.71
N SER A 296 -2.80 0.93 -8.71
CA SER A 296 -3.55 2.18 -8.67
C SER A 296 -5.03 1.94 -8.37
N ARG A 297 -5.64 0.93 -9.00
CA ARG A 297 -7.08 0.60 -8.82
C ARG A 297 -7.40 -0.17 -7.55
N TRP A 298 -6.54 -1.10 -7.15
CA TRP A 298 -6.84 -2.10 -6.12
C TRP A 298 -5.94 -2.01 -4.89
N GLY A 299 -4.98 -1.09 -4.87
CA GLY A 299 -3.95 -0.98 -3.84
C GLY A 299 -2.89 -2.09 -3.93
N ARG A 300 -1.91 -2.07 -3.02
CA ARG A 300 -0.94 -3.16 -2.86
C ARG A 300 -1.61 -4.35 -2.17
N THR A 301 -1.88 -5.41 -2.94
CA THR A 301 -2.31 -6.72 -2.41
C THR A 301 -1.14 -7.70 -2.44
N PRO A 302 -1.10 -8.76 -1.60
CA PRO A 302 0.01 -9.73 -1.62
C PRO A 302 0.25 -10.38 -2.99
N ARG A 303 -0.82 -10.55 -3.79
CA ARG A 303 -0.71 -11.03 -5.17
C ARG A 303 0.01 -10.02 -6.06
N LEU A 304 -0.35 -8.74 -5.96
CA LEU A 304 0.26 -7.67 -6.75
C LEU A 304 1.69 -7.38 -6.28
N GLU A 305 1.98 -7.49 -4.98
CA GLU A 305 3.34 -7.40 -4.44
C GLU A 305 4.22 -8.54 -4.96
N LYS A 306 3.70 -9.77 -4.98
CA LYS A 306 4.42 -10.90 -5.58
C LYS A 306 4.68 -10.66 -7.06
N SER A 307 3.69 -10.16 -7.81
CA SER A 307 3.85 -9.81 -9.22
C SER A 307 4.83 -8.66 -9.44
N LEU A 308 4.90 -7.68 -8.53
CA LEU A 308 5.86 -6.58 -8.55
C LEU A 308 7.29 -7.07 -8.29
N HIS A 309 7.45 -8.02 -7.37
CA HIS A 309 8.73 -8.66 -7.11
C HIS A 309 9.19 -9.53 -8.28
N GLU A 310 8.28 -10.33 -8.86
CA GLU A 310 8.52 -11.13 -10.07
C GLU A 310 8.83 -10.24 -11.29
N LEU A 311 8.18 -9.07 -11.42
CA LEU A 311 8.48 -8.10 -12.47
C LEU A 311 9.86 -7.49 -12.26
N GLY A 312 10.16 -6.97 -11.06
CA GLY A 312 11.43 -6.36 -10.68
C GLY A 312 12.63 -7.27 -10.94
N SER A 313 12.52 -8.55 -10.56
CA SER A 313 13.53 -9.58 -10.82
C SER A 313 13.69 -9.99 -12.29
N ARG A 314 12.75 -9.59 -13.15
CA ARG A 314 12.75 -9.83 -14.60
C ARG A 314 13.02 -8.57 -15.43
N VAL A 315 13.17 -7.40 -14.78
CA VAL A 315 13.41 -6.11 -15.47
C VAL A 315 14.67 -6.27 -16.31
N GLY A 316 14.46 -6.29 -17.63
CA GLY A 316 15.54 -6.11 -18.59
C GLY A 316 15.77 -4.63 -18.82
N ARG A 317 16.86 -4.31 -19.52
CA ARG A 317 17.30 -2.95 -19.84
C ARG A 317 16.14 -2.04 -20.26
N LEU A 318 16.05 -0.85 -19.66
CA LEU A 318 15.24 0.23 -20.19
C LEU A 318 15.69 0.53 -21.62
N MET A 319 14.76 0.42 -22.57
CA MET A 319 15.08 0.67 -23.98
C MET A 319 15.34 2.16 -24.20
N GLY A 320 16.53 2.44 -24.75
CA GLY A 320 16.93 3.78 -25.13
C GLY A 320 16.65 4.09 -26.60
N PRO A 321 16.78 5.36 -27.02
CA PRO A 321 16.69 5.77 -28.42
C PRO A 321 17.57 5.00 -29.40
N ARG A 322 18.70 4.48 -28.92
CA ARG A 322 19.68 3.74 -29.72
C ARG A 322 19.18 2.33 -30.06
N ASP A 323 18.22 1.82 -29.31
CA ASP A 323 17.61 0.50 -29.51
C ASP A 323 16.36 0.58 -30.41
N LEU A 324 15.90 1.78 -30.78
CA LEU A 324 14.69 2.01 -31.57
C LEU A 324 14.96 1.92 -33.08
N ASP A 325 14.26 0.99 -33.74
CA ASP A 325 14.19 0.82 -35.19
C ASP A 325 12.74 0.70 -35.67
N ASP A 326 12.51 0.56 -36.99
CA ASP A 326 11.15 0.46 -37.52
C ASP A 326 10.46 -0.89 -37.22
N THR A 327 11.20 -1.90 -36.79
CA THR A 327 10.69 -3.21 -36.40
C THR A 327 10.01 -3.11 -35.05
N ASN A 328 10.67 -2.49 -34.07
CA ASN A 328 10.17 -2.36 -32.70
C ASN A 328 9.40 -1.06 -32.44
N ALA A 329 9.41 -0.08 -33.35
CA ALA A 329 8.61 1.14 -33.25
C ALA A 329 7.11 0.89 -33.08
N ARG A 330 6.61 -0.23 -33.63
CA ARG A 330 5.19 -0.64 -33.54
C ARG A 330 4.81 -1.21 -32.18
N GLU A 331 5.80 -1.60 -31.40
CA GLU A 331 5.60 -2.21 -30.07
C GLU A 331 5.70 -1.16 -28.96
N VAL A 332 6.14 0.06 -29.29
CA VAL A 332 6.23 1.19 -28.35
C VAL A 332 4.88 1.47 -27.70
N GLN A 333 4.83 1.39 -26.37
CA GLN A 333 3.65 1.65 -25.56
C GLN A 333 3.66 3.06 -24.95
N MET A 334 4.84 3.49 -24.49
CA MET A 334 5.03 4.79 -23.87
C MET A 334 6.39 5.41 -24.19
N VAL A 335 6.43 6.74 -24.09
CA VAL A 335 7.64 7.55 -24.14
C VAL A 335 7.58 8.54 -22.99
N SER A 336 8.67 8.63 -22.22
CA SER A 336 8.72 9.38 -20.96
C SER A 336 9.90 10.35 -20.94
N VAL A 337 9.64 11.56 -20.43
CA VAL A 337 10.61 12.65 -20.30
C VAL A 337 10.52 13.26 -18.89
N PRO A 338 11.64 13.45 -18.19
CA PRO A 338 11.68 14.16 -16.92
C PRO A 338 11.54 15.68 -17.09
N VAL A 339 11.03 16.32 -16.06
CA VAL A 339 10.91 17.77 -15.88
C VAL A 339 11.73 18.14 -14.65
N PHE A 340 12.54 19.18 -14.79
CA PHE A 340 13.51 19.56 -13.77
C PHE A 340 13.08 20.82 -13.01
N ASP A 341 13.50 20.92 -11.76
CA ASP A 341 13.51 22.18 -11.03
C ASP A 341 14.82 22.97 -11.28
N LYS A 342 14.92 24.18 -10.72
CA LYS A 342 16.11 25.05 -10.87
C LYS A 342 17.40 24.46 -10.30
N SER A 343 17.31 23.45 -9.44
CA SER A 343 18.47 22.75 -8.88
C SER A 343 18.97 21.63 -9.78
N GLY A 344 18.25 21.31 -10.87
CA GLY A 344 18.56 20.19 -11.75
C GLY A 344 18.01 18.86 -11.25
N ARG A 345 17.12 18.87 -10.25
CA ARG A 345 16.44 17.66 -9.76
C ARG A 345 15.20 17.39 -10.60
N ALA A 346 15.00 16.13 -10.98
CA ALA A 346 13.78 15.70 -11.66
C ALA A 346 12.62 15.66 -10.65
N VAL A 347 11.59 16.50 -10.85
CA VAL A 347 10.46 16.66 -9.91
C VAL A 347 9.12 16.21 -10.49
N LEU A 348 9.07 16.02 -11.81
CA LEU A 348 7.88 15.58 -12.51
C LEU A 348 8.30 14.77 -13.74
N GLN A 349 7.53 13.76 -14.11
CA GLN A 349 7.71 12.99 -15.33
C GLN A 349 6.50 13.21 -16.23
N LEU A 350 6.71 13.56 -17.50
CA LEU A 350 5.67 13.57 -18.52
C LEU A 350 5.79 12.32 -19.39
N THR A 351 4.67 11.60 -19.57
CA THR A 351 4.64 10.36 -20.34
C THR A 351 3.52 10.38 -21.37
N LEU A 352 3.87 10.09 -22.62
CA LEU A 352 2.91 9.84 -23.70
C LEU A 352 2.55 8.36 -23.76
N TYR A 353 1.26 8.08 -23.99
CA TYR A 353 0.70 6.74 -24.15
C TYR A 353 -0.17 6.66 -25.40
N GLY A 354 -0.41 5.44 -25.87
CA GLY A 354 -1.38 5.18 -26.95
C GLY A 354 -0.79 5.37 -28.34
N PHE A 355 0.47 4.98 -28.53
CA PHE A 355 1.11 5.00 -29.84
C PHE A 355 0.37 4.06 -30.81
N PRO A 356 0.11 4.50 -32.06
CA PRO A 356 -0.54 3.67 -33.08
C PRO A 356 0.29 2.42 -33.43
N SER A 357 -0.39 1.31 -33.76
CA SER A 357 0.26 0.05 -34.16
C SER A 357 1.06 0.12 -35.47
N ASP A 358 0.84 1.17 -36.27
CA ASP A 358 1.56 1.49 -37.50
C ASP A 358 2.66 2.55 -37.29
N SER A 359 3.05 2.81 -36.03
CA SER A 359 4.14 3.72 -35.70
C SER A 359 5.46 3.32 -36.36
N THR A 360 6.21 4.32 -36.79
CA THR A 360 7.57 4.21 -37.35
C THR A 360 8.55 4.86 -36.40
N ARG A 361 9.84 4.55 -36.52
CA ARG A 361 10.90 5.23 -35.75
C ARG A 361 10.80 6.75 -35.89
N ALA A 362 10.52 7.24 -37.09
CA ALA A 362 10.36 8.66 -37.35
C ALA A 362 9.16 9.28 -36.61
N SER A 363 8.00 8.59 -36.57
CA SER A 363 6.82 9.10 -35.85
C SER A 363 7.01 9.09 -34.33
N ILE A 364 7.69 8.07 -33.79
CA ILE A 364 8.03 8.01 -32.36
C ILE A 364 8.94 9.17 -31.98
N LEU A 365 10.02 9.41 -32.74
CA LEU A 365 10.96 10.51 -32.48
C LEU A 365 10.28 11.88 -32.60
N ALA A 366 9.40 12.07 -33.59
CA ALA A 366 8.64 13.32 -33.74
C ALA A 366 7.70 13.58 -32.56
N ALA A 367 7.02 12.55 -32.04
CA ALA A 367 6.20 12.67 -30.84
C ALA A 367 7.04 12.97 -29.60
N LYS A 368 8.18 12.28 -29.46
CA LYS A 368 9.16 12.49 -28.40
C LYS A 368 9.69 13.93 -28.38
N ASP A 369 10.03 14.51 -29.53
CA ASP A 369 10.58 15.87 -29.58
C ASP A 369 9.54 16.93 -29.13
N ARG A 370 8.26 16.69 -29.43
CA ARG A 370 7.16 17.52 -28.91
C ARG A 370 6.97 17.34 -27.41
N LEU A 371 7.10 16.13 -26.90
CA LEU A 371 7.07 15.85 -25.46
C LEU A 371 8.23 16.53 -24.73
N VAL A 372 9.45 16.47 -25.27
CA VAL A 372 10.61 17.21 -24.72
C VAL A 372 10.37 18.72 -24.71
N THR A 373 9.77 19.27 -25.76
CA THR A 373 9.41 20.69 -25.81
C THR A 373 8.42 21.04 -24.69
N ALA A 374 7.37 20.23 -24.50
CA ALA A 374 6.41 20.43 -23.42
C ALA A 374 7.08 20.34 -22.03
N ALA A 375 7.97 19.36 -21.82
CA ALA A 375 8.71 19.20 -20.56
C ALA A 375 9.65 20.40 -20.28
N ALA A 376 10.31 20.94 -21.30
CA ALA A 376 11.14 22.13 -21.19
C ALA A 376 10.33 23.39 -20.84
N GLU A 377 9.12 23.54 -21.40
CA GLU A 377 8.21 24.63 -21.04
C GLU A 377 7.77 24.56 -19.57
N VAL A 378 7.53 23.37 -19.03
CA VAL A 378 7.22 23.19 -17.60
C VAL A 378 8.45 23.49 -16.74
N THR A 379 9.62 22.97 -17.13
CA THR A 379 10.91 23.19 -16.47
C THR A 379 11.21 24.69 -16.36
N ALA A 380 10.96 25.47 -17.40
CA ALA A 380 11.17 26.92 -17.40
C ALA A 380 10.28 27.71 -16.40
N LYS A 381 9.19 27.10 -15.93
CA LYS A 381 8.27 27.70 -14.94
C LYS A 381 8.58 27.29 -13.50
N LEU A 382 9.44 26.29 -13.30
CA LEU A 382 9.88 25.80 -12.00
C LEU A 382 11.13 26.54 -11.54
#